data_AF-A0A2E8D899-F1
#
_entry.id   AF-A0A2E8D899-F1
#
_cell.length_a   1.000
_cell.length_b   1.000
_cell.length_c   1.000
_cell.angle_alpha   90.00
_cell.angle_beta   90.00
_cell.angle_gamma   90.00
#
_symmetry.space_group_name_H-M   'P 1'
#
loop_
_entity.id
_entity.type
_entity.pdbx_description
1 polymer ?
#
loop_
_entity_poly.entity_id
_entity_poly.type
_entity_poly.pdbx_seq_one_letter_code
_entity_poly.pdbx_strand_id
1 'polypeptide(L)' 'MDKRAEYHAISVKEYVIVDRFKQAVLVLTWKQNDFSENWLRGDDTYTTPLLPGLRVELSEAFNE' A
#
# COMPACT_ATOMS: atom_id res chain seq x y z
N MET A 1 -14.53 -0.45 14.52
CA MET A 1 -13.13 0.01 14.58
C MET A 1 -12.58 0.00 13.16
N ASP A 2 -11.75 0.99 12.83
CA ASP A 2 -11.14 1.13 11.51
C ASP A 2 -9.81 0.35 11.50
N LYS A 3 -9.63 -0.57 10.55
CA LYS A 3 -8.40 -1.37 10.41
C LYS A 3 -7.15 -0.48 10.29
N ARG A 4 -7.28 0.73 9.71
CA ARG A 4 -6.17 1.69 9.61
C ARG A 4 -5.63 2.05 11.00
N ALA A 5 -6.51 2.27 11.97
CA ALA A 5 -6.14 2.61 13.33
C ALA A 5 -5.52 1.41 14.08
N GLU A 6 -5.99 0.20 13.81
CA GLU A 6 -5.43 -1.04 14.40
C GLU A 6 -4.00 -1.30 13.91
N TYR A 7 -3.75 -1.19 12.60
CA TYR A 7 -2.40 -1.35 12.06
C TYR A 7 -1.44 -0.26 12.52
N HIS A 8 -1.91 0.97 12.71
CA HIS A 8 -1.12 2.03 13.33
C HIS A 8 -0.76 1.71 14.78
N ALA A 9 -1.72 1.23 15.57
CA ALA A 9 -1.52 0.93 17.00
C ALA A 9 -0.42 -0.13 17.22
N ILE A 10 -0.20 -1.03 16.25
CA ILE A 10 0.87 -2.03 16.30
C ILE A 10 2.16 -1.62 15.55
N SER A 11 2.31 -0.33 15.23
CA SER A 11 3.51 0.24 14.59
C SER A 11 3.82 -0.33 13.20
N VAL A 12 2.80 -0.68 12.40
CA VAL A 12 3.01 -0.97 10.98
C VAL A 12 3.60 0.27 10.31
N LYS A 13 4.71 0.11 9.60
CA LYS A 13 5.39 1.24 8.92
C LYS A 13 4.72 1.63 7.61
N GLU A 14 4.16 0.66 6.91
CA GLU A 14 3.50 0.83 5.62
C GLU A 14 2.36 -0.16 5.49
N TYR A 15 1.18 0.34 5.09
CA TYR A 15 -0.01 -0.46 4.88
C TYR A 15 -0.51 -0.30 3.44
N VAL A 16 -0.52 -1.42 2.70
CA VAL A 16 -0.89 -1.47 1.28
C VAL A 16 -2.31 -2.03 1.17
N ILE A 17 -3.21 -1.25 0.58
CA ILE A 17 -4.61 -1.60 0.36
C ILE A 17 -4.82 -1.77 -1.14
N VAL A 18 -5.18 -2.98 -1.56
CA VAL A 18 -5.38 -3.34 -2.98
C VAL A 18 -6.88 -3.38 -3.28
N ASP A 19 -7.34 -2.60 -4.25
CA ASP A 19 -8.71 -2.64 -4.78
C ASP A 19 -8.67 -3.13 -6.24
N ARG A 20 -8.95 -4.41 -6.44
CA ARG A 20 -8.94 -5.04 -7.77
C ARG A 20 -10.04 -4.53 -8.70
N PHE A 21 -11.18 -4.11 -8.17
CA PHE A 21 -12.30 -3.66 -8.99
C PHE A 21 -12.02 -2.27 -9.58
N LYS A 22 -11.30 -1.43 -8.82
CA LYS A 22 -10.83 -0.13 -9.29
C LYS A 22 -9.47 -0.18 -9.96
N GLN A 23 -8.80 -1.34 -9.95
CA GLN A 23 -7.41 -1.51 -10.38
C GLN A 23 -6.50 -0.42 -9.81
N ALA A 24 -6.61 -0.21 -8.49
CA ALA A 24 -5.88 0.81 -7.77
C ALA A 24 -5.33 0.27 -6.45
N VAL A 25 -4.17 0.78 -6.04
CA VAL A 25 -3.56 0.49 -4.75
C VAL A 25 -3.38 1.79 -3.97
N LEU A 26 -3.79 1.79 -2.71
CA LEU A 26 -3.51 2.85 -1.76
C LEU A 26 -2.40 2.38 -0.83
N VAL A 27 -1.27 3.07 -0.85
CA VAL A 27 -0.16 2.89 0.08
C VAL A 27 -0.26 3.94 1.16
N LEU A 28 -0.34 3.52 2.42
CA LEU A 28 -0.30 4.38 3.59
C LEU A 28 1.07 4.23 4.27
N THR A 29 1.85 5.30 4.31
CA THR A 29 3.15 5.31 5.02
C THR A 29 3.04 6.16 6.27
N TRP A 30 3.31 5.58 7.43
CA TRP A 30 3.21 6.29 8.70
C TRP A 30 4.47 7.13 8.95
N LYS A 31 4.24 8.40 9.30
CA LYS A 31 5.22 9.35 9.84
C LYS A 31 4.87 9.57 11.31
N GLN A 32 5.78 10.18 12.07
CA GLN A 32 5.68 10.30 13.54
C GLN A 32 4.30 10.66 14.09
N ASN A 33 3.55 11.55 13.43
CA ASN A 33 2.24 12.03 13.89
C ASN A 33 1.10 11.90 12.85
N ASP A 34 1.37 11.35 11.67
CA ASP A 34 0.39 11.30 10.57
C ASP A 34 0.75 10.22 9.54
N PHE A 35 -0.05 10.02 8.50
CA PHE A 35 0.27 9.16 7.37
C PHE A 35 0.28 9.94 6.05
N SER A 36 1.11 9.49 5.11
CA SER A 36 1.00 9.90 3.71
C SER A 36 0.24 8.84 2.93
N GLU A 37 -0.73 9.28 2.13
CA GLU A 37 -1.40 8.45 1.13
C GLU A 37 -0.69 8.55 -0.21
N ASN A 38 -0.43 7.42 -0.85
CA ASN A 38 0.03 7.35 -2.23
C ASN A 38 -0.86 6.39 -3.02
N TRP A 39 -1.46 6.88 -4.10
CA TRP A 39 -2.32 6.09 -4.96
C TRP A 39 -1.54 5.63 -6.18
N LEU A 40 -1.49 4.31 -6.39
CA LEU A 40 -0.93 3.66 -7.56
C LEU A 40 -2.06 3.10 -8.42
N ARG A 41 -1.84 3.12 -9.74
CA ARG A 41 -2.76 2.62 -10.78
C ARG A 41 -2.30 1.27 -11.32
N GLY A 42 -3.14 0.62 -12.12
CA GLY A 42 -2.86 -0.70 -12.69
C GLY A 42 -1.60 -0.81 -13.54
N ASP A 43 -1.10 0.27 -14.12
CA ASP A 43 0.13 0.30 -14.90
C ASP A 43 1.38 0.64 -14.07
N ASP A 44 1.21 0.98 -12.79
CA ASP A 44 2.32 1.26 -11.90
C ASP A 44 2.97 -0.02 -11.36
N THR A 45 4.23 0.12 -10.97
CA THR A 45 4.94 -0.90 -10.21
C THR A 45 5.00 -0.48 -8.73
N TYR A 46 4.48 -1.33 -7.84
CA TYR A 46 4.69 -1.14 -6.41
C TYR A 46 6.11 -1.56 -6.00
N THR A 47 6.79 -0.65 -5.29
CA THR A 47 8.08 -0.87 -4.65
C THR A 47 8.09 -0.19 -3.28
N THR A 48 8.92 -0.68 -2.35
CA THR A 48 9.06 -0.07 -1.03
C THR A 48 10.50 -0.18 -0.51
N PRO A 49 11.06 0.87 0.11
CA PRO A 49 12.34 0.79 0.79
C PRO A 49 12.37 -0.20 1.97
N LEU A 50 11.19 -0.56 2.51
CA LEU A 50 11.09 -1.48 3.66
C LEU A 50 11.39 -2.93 3.29
N LEU A 51 11.19 -3.29 2.02
CA LEU A 51 11.47 -4.62 1.47
C LEU A 51 12.33 -4.45 0.22
N PRO A 52 13.64 -4.21 0.38
CA PRO A 52 14.54 -4.04 -0.76
C PRO A 52 14.49 -5.25 -1.69
N GLY A 53 14.32 -5.00 -2.99
CA GLY A 53 14.19 -6.04 -4.01
C GLY A 53 12.76 -6.53 -4.25
N LEU A 54 11.77 -6.15 -3.42
CA LEU A 54 10.37 -6.38 -3.72
C LEU A 54 9.93 -5.46 -4.86
N ARG A 55 9.39 -6.06 -5.91
CA ARG A 55 8.80 -5.39 -7.05
C ARG A 55 7.51 -6.12 -7.43
N VAL A 56 6.39 -5.40 -7.48
CA VAL A 56 5.08 -5.96 -7.85
C VAL A 56 4.53 -5.17 -9.01
N GLU A 57 4.41 -5.79 -10.18
CA GLU A 57 3.72 -5.21 -11.32
C GLU A 57 2.22 -5.27 -11.06
N LEU A 58 1.57 -4.12 -10.86
CA LEU A 58 0.16 -4.09 -10.45
C LEU A 58 -0.77 -4.62 -11.54
N SER A 59 -0.35 -4.51 -12.80
CA SER A 59 -1.08 -5.06 -13.94
C SER A 59 -1.26 -6.57 -13.84
N GLU A 60 -0.26 -7.27 -13.29
CA GLU A 60 -0.34 -8.72 -13.09
C GLU A 60 -1.18 -9.06 -11.85
N ALA A 61 -1.01 -8.30 -10.77
CA ALA A 61 -1.73 -8.50 -9.50
C ALA A 61 -3.26 -8.30 -9.62
N PHE A 62 -3.73 -7.57 -10.64
CA PHE A 62 -5.16 -7.35 -10.87
C PHE A 62 -5.81 -8.37 -11.82
N ASN A 63 -5.04 -9.25 -12.45
CA ASN A 63 -5.54 -10.23 -13.44
C ASN A 63 -5.93 -11.59 -12.81
N GLU A 64 -6.04 -11.69 -11.48
CA GLU A 64 -6.43 -12.91 -10.74
C GLU A 64 -7.96 -13.09 -10.56
#